data_AF-A0AAV1TH61-F1
#
_entry.id   AF-A0AAV1TH61-F1
#
_cell.length_a   1.000
_cell.length_b   1.000
_cell.length_c   1.000
_cell.angle_alpha   90.00
_cell.angle_beta   90.00
_cell.angle_gamma   90.00
#
_symmetry.space_group_name_H-M   'P 1'
#
loop_
_entity.id
_entity.type
_entity.pdbx_description
1 polymer ?
#
loop_
_entity_poly.entity_id
_entity_poly.type
_entity_poly.pdbx_seq_one_letter_code
_entity_poly.pdbx_strand_id
1 'polypeptide(L)'
;MSVLVGETAISGMLESLSRDEQHTAINNFLQGELAVERQNITLLQQQGSHQSMGGPTHMRRYETLKIDISRYKGTDEDSLLRWFVELDDAIRARHIEGDEMQVTFALSNLTGRAKAWSLGLKLHDQNVFESLEILKSRLKETFESPRAESRARSALLRLKQG
;
A
#
# COMPACT_ATOMS: atom_id res chain seq x y z
N MET A 1 23.05 -4.13 38.46
CA MET A 1 22.27 -5.38 38.44
C MET A 1 20.87 -5.04 38.91
N SER A 2 19.93 -4.96 37.97
CA SER A 2 18.57 -4.44 38.15
C SER A 2 17.57 -5.58 37.99
N VAL A 3 17.31 -6.30 39.07
CA VAL A 3 16.18 -7.21 39.30
C VAL A 3 16.26 -7.58 40.79
N LEU A 4 15.12 -7.78 41.47
CA LEU A 4 14.98 -8.26 42.87
C LEU A 4 14.78 -7.22 43.99
N VAL A 5 14.03 -6.13 43.77
CA VAL A 5 13.42 -5.37 44.89
C VAL A 5 11.88 -5.49 44.91
N GLY A 6 11.25 -5.65 43.74
CA GLY A 6 9.79 -5.83 43.66
C GLY A 6 9.31 -7.22 44.06
N GLU A 7 9.99 -8.28 43.65
CA GLU A 7 9.53 -9.67 43.82
C GLU A 7 9.50 -10.14 45.29
N THR A 8 10.45 -9.70 46.11
CA THR A 8 10.51 -10.02 47.53
C THR A 8 9.46 -9.27 48.35
N ALA A 9 9.13 -8.03 47.96
CA ALA A 9 8.02 -7.29 48.56
C ALA A 9 6.65 -7.87 48.17
N ILE A 10 6.50 -8.29 46.90
CA ILE A 10 5.26 -8.92 46.39
C ILE A 10 5.05 -10.31 47.02
N SER A 11 6.12 -11.10 47.18
CA SER A 11 6.02 -12.42 47.81
C SER A 11 5.65 -12.33 49.30
N GLY A 12 6.24 -11.39 50.05
CA GLY A 12 5.90 -11.18 51.46
C GLY A 12 4.48 -10.61 51.67
N MET A 13 3.97 -9.81 50.73
CA MET A 13 2.57 -9.35 50.76
C MET A 13 1.61 -10.48 50.43
N LEU A 14 1.88 -11.29 49.41
CA LEU A 14 1.04 -12.43 49.04
C LEU A 14 0.97 -13.49 50.15
N GLU A 15 2.02 -13.71 50.94
CA GLU A 15 1.99 -14.68 52.06
C GLU A 15 1.18 -14.22 53.29
N SER A 16 0.90 -12.93 53.43
CA SER A 16 0.17 -12.37 54.59
C SER A 16 -1.30 -12.04 54.30
N LEU A 17 -1.71 -12.05 53.04
CA LEU A 17 -3.06 -11.70 52.58
C LEU A 17 -3.88 -12.96 52.31
N SER A 18 -5.14 -12.96 52.73
CA SER A 18 -6.08 -14.03 52.37
C SER A 18 -6.31 -14.06 50.86
N ARG A 19 -6.72 -15.22 50.32
CA ARG A 19 -6.98 -15.39 48.88
C ARG A 19 -7.91 -14.30 48.32
N ASP A 20 -8.93 -13.89 49.07
CA ASP A 20 -9.88 -12.85 48.66
C ASP A 20 -9.25 -11.45 48.62
N GLU A 21 -8.33 -11.15 49.54
CA GLU A 21 -7.58 -9.90 49.55
C GLU A 21 -6.56 -9.85 48.41
N GLN A 22 -5.94 -10.99 48.07
CA GLN A 22 -5.07 -11.09 46.90
C GLN A 22 -5.84 -10.82 45.60
N HIS A 23 -7.01 -11.43 45.42
CA HIS A 23 -7.87 -11.18 44.26
C HIS A 23 -8.30 -9.71 44.20
N THR A 24 -8.60 -9.10 45.34
CA THR A 24 -8.98 -7.68 45.42
C THR A 24 -7.80 -6.77 45.05
N ALA A 25 -6.60 -7.05 45.56
CA ALA A 25 -5.39 -6.29 45.27
C ALA A 25 -5.01 -6.37 43.78
N ILE A 26 -5.09 -7.55 43.17
CA ILE A 26 -4.84 -7.76 41.74
C ILE A 26 -5.83 -6.97 40.89
N ASN A 27 -7.13 -7.02 41.22
CA ASN A 27 -8.15 -6.28 40.49
C ASN A 27 -7.93 -4.75 40.60
N ASN A 28 -7.61 -4.26 41.79
CA ASN A 28 -7.35 -2.83 42.00
C ASN A 28 -6.10 -2.35 41.24
N PHE A 29 -5.05 -3.17 41.23
CA PHE A 29 -3.84 -2.88 40.46
C PHE A 29 -4.13 -2.83 38.96
N LEU A 30 -4.82 -3.85 38.42
CA LEU A 30 -5.16 -3.92 37.00
C LEU A 30 -6.07 -2.75 36.58
N GLN A 31 -7.02 -2.35 37.42
CA GLN A 31 -7.87 -1.18 37.20
C GLN A 31 -7.08 0.14 37.26
N GLY A 32 -6.11 0.25 38.17
CA GLY A 32 -5.21 1.39 38.26
C GLY A 32 -4.35 1.55 37.01
N GLU A 33 -3.71 0.47 36.54
CA GLU A 33 -2.94 0.45 35.29
C GLU A 33 -3.81 0.80 34.08
N LEU A 34 -5.02 0.22 33.99
CA LEU A 34 -5.99 0.55 32.93
C LEU A 34 -6.41 2.02 32.96
N ALA A 35 -6.58 2.62 34.14
CA ALA A 35 -6.93 4.03 34.28
C ALA A 35 -5.78 4.94 33.83
N VAL A 36 -4.54 4.60 34.19
CA VAL A 36 -3.34 5.33 33.74
C VAL A 36 -3.19 5.25 32.22
N GLU A 37 -3.36 4.06 31.63
CA GLU A 37 -3.24 3.88 30.18
C GLU A 37 -4.35 4.65 29.42
N ARG A 38 -5.58 4.64 29.93
CA ARG A 38 -6.69 5.45 29.39
C ARG A 38 -6.40 6.95 29.46
N GLN A 39 -5.74 7.41 30.51
CA GLN A 39 -5.35 8.80 30.65
C GLN A 39 -4.23 9.17 29.67
N ASN A 40 -3.24 8.30 29.46
CA ASN A 40 -2.21 8.47 28.44
C ASN A 40 -2.80 8.52 27.02
N ILE A 41 -3.74 7.64 26.68
CA ILE A 41 -4.47 7.68 25.41
C ILE A 41 -5.21 9.01 25.26
N THR A 42 -5.86 9.49 26.31
CA THR A 42 -6.58 10.78 26.31
C THR A 42 -5.64 11.97 26.11
N LEU A 43 -4.45 11.93 26.70
CA LEU A 43 -3.42 12.97 26.53
C LEU A 43 -2.82 12.96 25.12
N LEU A 44 -2.54 11.77 24.57
CA LEU A 44 -2.10 11.59 23.18
C LEU A 44 -3.16 12.10 22.19
N GLN A 45 -4.44 11.85 22.48
CA GLN A 45 -5.55 12.35 21.66
C GLN A 45 -5.64 13.88 21.72
N GLN A 46 -5.47 14.50 22.89
CA GLN A 46 -5.46 15.97 23.04
C GLN A 46 -4.26 16.63 22.34
N GLN A 47 -3.09 16.00 22.31
CA GLN A 47 -1.95 16.50 21.52
C GLN A 47 -2.20 16.42 20.00
N GLY A 48 -3.03 15.47 19.55
CA GLY A 48 -3.50 15.37 18.15
C GLY A 48 -4.64 16.34 17.78
N SER A 49 -5.30 16.96 18.76
CA SER A 49 -6.55 17.72 18.56
C SER A 49 -6.41 19.10 17.91
N HIS A 50 -5.26 19.46 17.32
CA HIS A 50 -5.18 20.61 16.41
C HIS A 50 -5.38 20.24 14.93
N GLN A 51 -5.59 18.97 14.59
CA GLN A 51 -5.96 18.58 13.22
C GLN A 51 -7.07 17.53 13.21
N SER A 52 -8.22 17.97 12.67
CA SER A 52 -9.33 17.15 12.19
C SER A 52 -10.45 16.83 13.19
N MET A 53 -11.41 17.77 13.25
CA MET A 53 -12.81 17.49 13.53
C MET A 53 -13.40 16.67 12.37
N GLY A 54 -13.57 15.38 12.58
CA GLY A 54 -14.41 14.49 11.80
C GLY A 54 -14.69 13.26 12.64
N GLY A 55 -15.96 12.91 12.87
CA GLY A 55 -16.37 11.77 13.69
C GLY A 55 -15.81 10.43 13.19
N PRO A 56 -16.20 9.28 13.78
CA PRO A 56 -15.79 7.99 13.27
C PRO A 56 -16.46 7.76 11.92
N THR A 57 -15.91 8.37 10.87
CA THR A 57 -15.92 7.75 9.56
C THR A 57 -15.24 6.43 9.81
N HIS A 58 -16.04 5.38 9.83
CA HIS A 58 -15.60 4.11 9.31
C HIS A 58 -15.07 4.45 7.91
N MET A 59 -13.79 4.85 7.81
CA MET A 59 -12.99 4.53 6.66
C MET A 59 -13.13 3.02 6.63
N ARG A 60 -14.14 2.58 5.87
CA ARG A 60 -14.27 1.25 5.35
C ARG A 60 -12.88 1.01 4.81
N ARG A 61 -12.04 0.30 5.58
CA ARG A 61 -10.75 -0.14 5.08
C ARG A 61 -11.16 -0.99 3.91
N TYR A 62 -11.15 -0.42 2.71
CA TYR A 62 -11.38 -1.18 1.50
C TYR A 62 -10.32 -2.27 1.59
N GLU A 63 -10.74 -3.52 1.73
CA GLU A 63 -9.84 -4.65 1.60
C GLU A 63 -9.36 -4.63 0.16
N THR A 64 -8.28 -3.89 -0.07
CA THR A 64 -7.64 -3.73 -1.36
C THR A 64 -7.28 -5.12 -1.88
N LEU A 65 -7.95 -5.54 -2.94
CA LEU A 65 -7.67 -6.81 -3.60
C LEU A 65 -6.26 -6.74 -4.20
N LYS A 66 -5.39 -7.66 -3.78
CA LYS A 66 -4.05 -7.79 -4.37
C LYS A 66 -4.15 -8.50 -5.72
N ILE A 67 -4.57 -7.76 -6.75
CA ILE A 67 -4.59 -8.25 -8.13
C ILE A 67 -3.16 -8.29 -8.67
N ASP A 68 -2.70 -9.46 -9.13
CA ASP A 68 -1.40 -9.56 -9.79
C ASP A 68 -1.47 -8.99 -11.21
N ILE A 69 -0.40 -8.31 -11.63
CA ILE A 69 -0.31 -7.67 -12.96
C ILE A 69 0.90 -8.25 -13.65
N SER A 70 0.74 -8.63 -14.91
CA SER A 70 1.87 -9.04 -15.74
C SER A 70 2.87 -7.89 -15.84
N ARG A 71 4.16 -8.15 -15.58
CA ARG A 71 5.19 -7.11 -15.74
C ARG A 71 5.45 -6.83 -17.21
N TYR A 72 5.48 -5.56 -17.59
CA TYR A 72 5.73 -5.15 -18.98
C TYR A 72 7.22 -4.96 -19.24
N LYS A 73 7.81 -5.73 -20.18
CA LYS A 73 9.24 -5.67 -20.48
C LYS A 73 9.59 -4.68 -21.59
N GLY A 74 8.63 -4.32 -22.44
CA GLY A 74 8.87 -3.48 -23.62
C GLY A 74 9.46 -4.24 -24.80
N THR A 75 9.05 -5.50 -24.98
CA THR A 75 9.46 -6.36 -26.10
C THR A 75 8.30 -6.60 -27.08
N ASP A 76 8.60 -7.04 -28.31
CA ASP A 76 7.59 -7.28 -29.37
C ASP A 76 6.61 -8.42 -29.07
N GLU A 77 6.91 -9.24 -28.07
CA GLU A 77 6.06 -10.32 -27.55
C GLU A 77 5.09 -9.81 -26.48
N ASP A 78 5.42 -8.70 -25.81
CA ASP A 78 4.56 -8.09 -24.80
C ASP A 78 3.44 -7.30 -25.48
N SER A 79 2.19 -7.54 -25.08
CA SER A 79 1.07 -6.72 -25.53
C SER A 79 0.88 -5.50 -24.62
N LEU A 80 1.31 -4.33 -25.10
CA LEU A 80 1.16 -3.06 -24.36
C LEU A 80 -0.32 -2.74 -24.06
N LEU A 81 -1.22 -2.96 -25.03
CA LEU A 81 -2.64 -2.70 -24.85
C LEU A 81 -3.28 -3.61 -23.79
N ARG A 82 -2.94 -4.90 -23.79
CA ARG A 82 -3.37 -5.83 -22.73
C ARG A 82 -2.87 -5.37 -21.37
N TRP A 83 -1.61 -4.96 -21.29
CA TRP A 83 -1.02 -4.48 -20.05
C TRP A 83 -1.71 -3.23 -19.49
N PHE A 84 -2.12 -2.28 -20.35
CA PHE A 84 -2.91 -1.12 -19.89
C PHE A 84 -4.24 -1.51 -19.26
N VAL A 85 -4.95 -2.47 -19.84
CA VAL A 85 -6.21 -2.97 -19.28
C VAL A 85 -5.98 -3.60 -17.91
N GLU A 86 -4.99 -4.49 -17.78
CA GLU A 86 -4.63 -5.12 -16.49
C GLU A 86 -4.21 -4.06 -15.44
N LEU A 87 -3.49 -3.02 -15.86
CA LEU A 87 -3.07 -1.92 -15.01
C LEU A 87 -4.26 -1.10 -14.48
N ASP A 88 -5.19 -0.72 -15.37
CA ASP A 88 -6.38 0.06 -15.01
C ASP A 88 -7.31 -0.72 -14.07
N ASP A 89 -7.49 -2.01 -14.33
CA ASP A 89 -8.25 -2.91 -13.45
C ASP A 89 -7.62 -2.99 -12.06
N ALA A 90 -6.29 -3.12 -11.99
CA ALA A 90 -5.60 -3.20 -10.72
C ALA A 90 -5.58 -1.87 -9.95
N ILE A 91 -5.41 -0.73 -10.62
CA ILE A 91 -5.52 0.60 -9.99
C ILE A 91 -6.89 0.79 -9.37
N ARG A 92 -7.96 0.45 -10.13
CA ARG A 92 -9.35 0.50 -9.65
C ARG A 92 -9.60 -0.46 -8.49
N ALA A 93 -9.19 -1.71 -8.60
CA ALA A 93 -9.41 -2.70 -7.54
C ALA A 93 -8.64 -2.36 -6.26
N ARG A 94 -7.45 -1.77 -6.41
CA ARG A 94 -6.60 -1.36 -5.29
C ARG A 94 -6.97 0.02 -4.71
N HIS A 95 -7.88 0.75 -5.36
CA HIS A 95 -8.27 2.11 -4.98
C HIS A 95 -7.05 3.05 -4.88
N ILE A 96 -6.17 2.98 -5.88
CA ILE A 96 -4.99 3.85 -5.94
C ILE A 96 -5.44 5.21 -6.48
N GLU A 97 -5.60 6.16 -5.57
CA GLU A 97 -5.98 7.53 -5.86
C GLU A 97 -4.74 8.43 -6.00
N GLY A 98 -4.84 9.46 -6.84
CA GLY A 98 -3.77 10.42 -7.08
C GLY A 98 -2.80 10.00 -8.18
N ASP A 99 -2.49 10.96 -9.05
CA ASP A 99 -1.69 10.75 -10.26
C ASP A 99 -0.29 10.23 -9.95
N GLU A 100 0.39 10.78 -8.94
CA GLU A 100 1.73 10.36 -8.53
C GLU A 100 1.77 8.90 -8.08
N MET A 101 0.76 8.47 -7.31
CA MET A 101 0.64 7.09 -6.82
C MET A 101 0.35 6.11 -7.96
N GLN A 102 -0.54 6.48 -8.88
CA GLN A 102 -0.83 5.68 -10.06
C GLN A 102 0.38 5.54 -10.98
N VAL A 103 1.12 6.62 -11.22
CA VAL A 103 2.37 6.63 -11.99
C VAL A 103 3.43 5.77 -11.32
N THR A 104 3.67 5.95 -10.02
CA THR A 104 4.65 5.16 -9.25
C THR A 104 4.31 3.68 -9.28
N PHE A 105 3.02 3.35 -9.14
CA PHE A 105 2.54 1.99 -9.24
C PHE A 105 2.78 1.40 -10.64
N ALA A 106 2.42 2.12 -11.70
CA ALA A 106 2.65 1.69 -13.08
C ALA A 106 4.14 1.45 -13.37
N LEU A 107 5.00 2.39 -12.96
CA LEU A 107 6.46 2.29 -13.13
C LEU A 107 7.05 1.08 -12.37
N SER A 108 6.51 0.74 -11.20
CA SER A 108 6.96 -0.44 -10.44
C SER A 108 6.69 -1.77 -11.16
N ASN A 109 5.71 -1.79 -12.05
CA ASN A 109 5.35 -2.95 -12.87
C ASN A 109 6.08 -3.01 -14.22
N LEU A 110 6.92 -2.02 -14.52
CA LEU A 110 7.83 -2.07 -15.67
C LEU A 110 9.06 -2.91 -15.35
N THR A 111 9.55 -3.64 -16.34
CA THR A 111 10.82 -4.38 -16.27
C THR A 111 11.58 -4.28 -17.59
N GLY A 112 12.76 -4.88 -17.67
CA GLY A 112 13.55 -4.97 -18.91
C GLY A 112 13.78 -3.61 -19.58
N ARG A 113 13.47 -3.54 -20.88
CA ARG A 113 13.66 -2.36 -21.72
C ARG A 113 12.76 -1.20 -21.29
N ALA A 114 11.51 -1.49 -20.93
CA ALA A 114 10.56 -0.47 -20.48
C ALA A 114 11.05 0.22 -19.19
N LYS A 115 11.59 -0.54 -18.22
CA LYS A 115 12.14 0.03 -16.99
C LYS A 115 13.39 0.87 -17.25
N ALA A 116 14.31 0.39 -18.10
CA ALA A 116 15.51 1.15 -18.45
C ALA A 116 15.16 2.48 -19.14
N TRP A 117 14.20 2.46 -20.06
CA TRP A 117 13.66 3.65 -20.71
C TRP A 117 13.06 4.64 -19.71
N SER A 118 12.18 4.19 -18.82
CA SER A 118 11.51 5.09 -17.88
C SER A 118 12.50 5.74 -16.90
N LEU A 119 13.50 4.98 -16.45
CA LEU A 119 14.57 5.52 -15.60
C LEU A 119 15.42 6.53 -16.36
N GLY A 120 15.75 6.26 -17.62
CA GLY A 120 16.45 7.20 -18.51
C GLY A 120 15.72 8.54 -18.61
N LEU A 121 14.39 8.54 -18.77
CA LEU A 121 13.61 9.77 -18.78
C LEU A 121 13.61 10.48 -17.43
N LYS A 122 13.40 9.75 -16.32
CA LYS A 122 13.39 10.35 -14.96
C LYS A 122 14.72 10.95 -14.53
N LEU A 123 15.84 10.49 -15.09
CA LEU A 123 17.15 11.09 -14.84
C LEU A 123 17.28 12.51 -15.41
N HIS A 124 16.59 12.81 -16.51
CA HIS A 124 16.61 14.13 -17.13
C HIS A 124 15.56 15.07 -16.53
N ASP A 125 14.39 14.51 -16.18
CA ASP A 125 13.30 15.25 -15.56
C ASP A 125 12.57 14.34 -14.56
N GLN A 126 12.63 14.69 -13.28
CA GLN A 126 12.01 13.93 -12.20
C GLN A 126 10.48 13.88 -12.33
N ASN A 127 9.86 14.90 -12.96
CA ASN A 127 8.41 15.06 -13.10
C ASN A 127 7.93 14.76 -14.53
N VAL A 128 8.72 14.05 -15.35
CA VAL A 128 8.39 13.71 -16.75
C VAL A 128 7.05 13.00 -16.96
N PHE A 129 6.51 12.39 -15.90
CA PHE A 129 5.22 11.70 -15.88
C PHE A 129 4.28 12.37 -14.86
N GLU A 130 3.65 13.47 -15.26
CA GLU A 130 2.71 14.22 -14.41
C GLU A 130 1.42 13.44 -14.11
N SER A 131 0.99 12.55 -15.02
CA SER A 131 -0.19 11.71 -14.86
C SER A 131 -0.04 10.33 -15.50
N LEU A 132 -0.93 9.42 -15.12
CA LEU A 132 -0.98 8.07 -15.69
C LEU A 132 -1.20 8.10 -17.20
N GLU A 133 -2.03 9.02 -17.69
CA GLU A 133 -2.33 9.15 -19.12
C GLU A 133 -1.13 9.64 -19.93
N ILE A 134 -0.33 10.56 -19.37
CA ILE A 134 0.94 11.00 -19.98
C ILE A 134 1.92 9.82 -20.07
N LEU A 135 2.03 9.02 -19.00
CA LEU A 135 2.86 7.80 -19.01
C LEU A 135 2.40 6.82 -20.09
N LYS A 136 1.09 6.54 -20.19
CA LYS A 136 0.52 5.64 -21.22
C LYS A 136 0.78 6.16 -22.63
N SER A 137 0.62 7.46 -22.89
CA SER A 137 0.92 8.07 -24.20
C SER A 137 2.37 7.87 -24.59
N ARG A 138 3.30 8.23 -23.71
CA ARG A 138 4.74 8.07 -23.95
C ARG A 138 5.14 6.60 -24.16
N LEU A 139 4.52 5.67 -23.42
CA LEU A 139 4.72 4.24 -23.62
C LEU A 139 4.23 3.77 -24.99
N LYS A 140 3.07 4.25 -25.46
CA LYS A 140 2.59 3.98 -26.82
C LYS A 140 3.57 4.53 -27.85
N GLU A 141 3.93 5.80 -27.76
CA GLU A 141 4.86 6.44 -28.70
C GLU A 141 6.20 5.70 -28.81
N THR A 142 6.70 5.16 -27.69
CA THR A 142 8.00 4.50 -27.65
C THR A 142 7.94 3.02 -28.05
N PHE A 143 6.92 2.29 -27.61
CA PHE A 143 6.87 0.82 -27.70
C PHE A 143 5.76 0.27 -28.60
N GLU A 144 4.83 1.11 -29.06
CA GLU A 144 3.87 0.71 -30.07
C GLU A 144 4.60 0.55 -31.40
N SER A 145 4.91 -0.70 -31.74
CA SER A 145 5.52 -0.98 -33.03
C SER A 145 4.53 -0.61 -34.15
N PRO A 146 4.97 0.08 -35.22
CA PRO A 146 4.18 0.24 -36.45
C PRO A 146 3.72 -1.13 -37.02
N ARG A 147 4.45 -2.20 -36.67
CA ARG A 147 4.12 -3.57 -37.06
C ARG A 147 2.99 -4.21 -36.27
N ALA A 148 2.53 -3.67 -35.13
CA ALA A 148 1.38 -4.26 -34.43
C ALA A 148 0.11 -4.13 -35.27
N GLU A 149 -0.11 -2.95 -35.85
CA GLU A 149 -1.21 -2.70 -36.79
C GLU A 149 -1.02 -3.51 -38.09
N SER A 150 0.22 -3.59 -38.61
CA SER A 150 0.54 -4.42 -39.77
C SER A 150 0.29 -5.91 -39.50
N ARG A 151 0.69 -6.44 -38.32
CA ARG A 151 0.43 -7.83 -37.90
C ARG A 151 -1.06 -8.10 -37.76
N ALA A 152 -1.82 -7.19 -37.15
CA ALA A 152 -3.26 -7.31 -37.04
C ALA A 152 -3.94 -7.36 -38.42
N ARG A 153 -3.53 -6.46 -39.33
CA ARG A 153 -4.00 -6.45 -40.73
C ARG A 153 -3.60 -7.73 -41.47
N SER A 154 -2.36 -8.19 -41.35
CA SER A 154 -1.91 -9.44 -41.97
C SER A 154 -2.64 -10.67 -41.42
N ALA A 155 -2.90 -10.73 -40.11
CA ALA A 155 -3.65 -11.82 -39.49
C ALA A 155 -5.12 -11.84 -39.97
N LEU A 156 -5.75 -10.67 -40.05
CA LEU A 156 -7.11 -10.52 -40.57
C LEU A 156 -7.19 -10.93 -42.05
N LEU A 157 -6.20 -10.55 -42.88
CA LEU A 157 -6.14 -10.94 -44.28
C LEU A 157 -5.98 -12.46 -44.44
N ARG A 158 -5.16 -13.11 -43.60
CA ARG A 158 -5.02 -14.58 -43.60
C ARG A 158 -6.31 -15.29 -43.22
N LEU A 159 -7.09 -14.74 -42.29
CA LEU A 159 -8.40 -15.29 -41.88
C LEU A 159 -9.47 -15.19 -42.97
N LYS A 160 -9.35 -14.24 -43.92
CA LYS A 160 -10.30 -14.09 -45.03
C LYS A 160 -9.96 -14.93 -46.27
N GLN A 161 -8.79 -15.55 -46.32
CA GLN A 161 -8.30 -16.31 -47.47
C GLN A 161 -8.37 -17.84 -47.28
N GLY A 162 -8.96 -18.32 -46.18
CA GLY A 162 -9.35 -19.72 -45.98
C GLY A 162 -10.85 -19.86 -46.03
#